data_AF-A0A3M4A5V4-F1
#
_entry.id   AF-A0A3M4A5V4-F1
#
_cell.length_a   1.000
_cell.length_b   1.000
_cell.length_c   1.000
_cell.angle_alpha   90.00
_cell.angle_beta   90.00
_cell.angle_gamma   90.00
#
_symmetry.space_group_name_H-M   'P 1'
#
loop_
_entity.id
_entity.type
_entity.pdbx_description
1 polymer ?
#
loop_
_entity_poly.entity_id
_entity_poly.type
_entity_poly.pdbx_seq_one_letter_code
_entity_poly.pdbx_strand_id
1 'polypeptide(L)'
;LISANGDLLLNAASVDNRNAEISSLGSLTSTVGQFNNSEKGRLLANGALQLTSDHLNNQNGSVAGQQGVQLNLGQLTNIGTGSVYGKNSLNLAVSGALNNDQGTLRSDGTLDMRAASLSNNTGSVTSAGTASVSTSGAVVNRGGQILSDSTLTLTSASLDNSQSGRIAGNGLALTTGTFDNHQDGRLTSTGALQLNAGLVNNSDAGRIASAMALTAVVTGLNQTNDGRLYGNGDVSLDLSNGLLTNQGGLINAPGQLLLKNLSVVNNQSGEISSANGFTLA
;
A
#
# COMPACT_ATOMS: atom_id res chain seq x y z
N LEU A 1 -18.42 -7.08 28.53
CA LEU A 1 -18.76 -5.73 28.03
C LEU A 1 -18.18 -4.71 28.98
N ILE A 2 -17.32 -3.82 28.49
CA ILE A 2 -16.91 -2.59 29.18
C ILE A 2 -17.47 -1.45 28.33
N SER A 3 -18.28 -0.56 28.90
CA SER A 3 -18.85 0.56 28.16
C SER A 3 -18.86 1.86 28.96
N ALA A 4 -18.70 2.98 28.26
CA ALA A 4 -18.79 4.33 28.83
C ALA A 4 -19.72 5.22 28.00
N ASN A 5 -20.55 6.03 28.67
CA ASN A 5 -21.40 7.03 28.02
C ASN A 5 -20.63 8.34 27.69
N GLY A 6 -19.51 8.56 28.35
CA GLY A 6 -18.57 9.64 28.04
C GLY A 6 -17.24 9.03 27.58
N ASP A 7 -16.14 9.71 27.84
CA ASP A 7 -14.81 9.19 27.50
C ASP A 7 -14.44 7.96 28.34
N LEU A 8 -13.72 7.02 27.72
CA LEU A 8 -13.15 5.85 28.37
C LEU A 8 -11.62 5.95 28.37
N LEU A 9 -11.03 5.93 29.56
CA LEU A 9 -9.59 5.75 29.75
C LEU A 9 -9.32 4.34 30.28
N LEU A 10 -8.56 3.54 29.52
CA LEU A 10 -8.22 2.16 29.88
C LEU A 10 -6.70 1.99 29.98
N ASN A 11 -6.20 1.94 31.21
CA ASN A 11 -4.80 1.70 31.51
C ASN A 11 -4.64 0.37 32.24
N ALA A 12 -3.91 -0.58 31.65
CA ALA A 12 -3.69 -1.90 32.22
C ALA A 12 -2.39 -2.51 31.68
N ALA A 13 -1.81 -3.48 32.37
CA ALA A 13 -0.65 -4.20 31.81
C ALA A 13 -1.06 -5.03 30.58
N SER A 14 -2.22 -5.68 30.62
CA SER A 14 -2.76 -6.49 29.54
C SER A 14 -4.29 -6.39 29.50
N VAL A 15 -4.86 -6.51 28.30
CA VAL A 15 -6.30 -6.60 28.08
C VAL A 15 -6.60 -7.85 27.25
N ASP A 16 -7.50 -8.69 27.74
CA ASP A 16 -8.14 -9.76 26.96
C ASP A 16 -9.59 -9.36 26.67
N ASN A 17 -9.86 -9.02 25.41
CA ASN A 17 -11.16 -8.63 24.88
C ASN A 17 -11.68 -9.66 23.85
N ARG A 18 -11.23 -10.91 23.92
CA ARG A 18 -11.73 -11.97 23.03
C ARG A 18 -13.22 -12.21 23.26
N ASN A 19 -13.96 -12.38 22.16
CA ASN A 19 -15.42 -12.58 22.17
C ASN A 19 -16.19 -11.52 23.00
N ALA A 20 -15.60 -10.35 23.21
CA ALA A 20 -16.14 -9.30 24.07
C ALA A 20 -16.15 -7.95 23.35
N GLU A 21 -16.72 -6.96 24.03
CA GLU A 21 -16.76 -5.58 23.55
C GLU A 21 -16.26 -4.62 24.62
N ILE A 22 -15.42 -3.69 24.19
CA ILE A 22 -15.04 -2.46 24.89
C ILE A 22 -15.48 -1.29 24.02
N SER A 23 -16.35 -0.43 24.54
CA SER A 23 -16.95 0.66 23.75
C SER A 23 -17.08 1.98 24.53
N SER A 24 -17.05 3.09 23.79
CA SER A 24 -17.23 4.44 24.33
C SER A 24 -18.16 5.26 23.42
N LEU A 25 -19.16 5.94 24.01
CA LEU A 25 -19.96 6.95 23.29
C LEU A 25 -19.20 8.27 23.13
N GLY A 26 -18.14 8.50 23.92
CA GLY A 26 -17.15 9.55 23.71
C GLY A 26 -15.90 9.02 23.03
N SER A 27 -14.75 9.57 23.41
CA SER A 27 -13.43 9.08 23.00
C SER A 27 -13.03 7.84 23.79
N LEU A 28 -12.18 7.01 23.22
CA LEU A 28 -11.55 5.88 23.89
C LEU A 28 -10.05 6.04 23.80
N THR A 29 -9.39 6.16 24.95
CA THR A 29 -7.92 6.17 25.06
C THR A 29 -7.50 4.95 25.85
N SER A 30 -6.61 4.13 25.29
CA SER A 30 -6.08 2.95 25.97
C SER A 30 -4.55 2.90 25.88
N THR A 31 -3.91 2.67 27.02
CA THR A 31 -2.47 2.41 27.10
C THR A 31 -2.26 1.08 27.80
N VAL A 32 -1.81 0.07 27.06
CA VAL A 32 -1.63 -1.29 27.58
C VAL A 32 -0.35 -1.92 27.05
N GLY A 33 0.21 -2.93 27.72
CA GLY A 33 1.36 -3.65 27.15
C GLY A 33 0.92 -4.62 26.04
N GLN A 34 -0.10 -5.42 26.31
CA GLN A 34 -0.64 -6.40 25.36
C GLN A 34 -2.15 -6.24 25.23
N PHE A 35 -2.65 -6.13 23.99
CA PHE A 35 -4.07 -6.05 23.70
C PHE A 35 -4.50 -7.24 22.84
N ASN A 36 -5.28 -8.15 23.41
CA ASN A 36 -5.90 -9.23 22.65
C ASN A 36 -7.35 -8.88 22.33
N ASN A 37 -7.62 -8.51 21.07
CA ASN A 37 -8.94 -8.25 20.50
C ASN A 37 -9.38 -9.35 19.53
N SER A 38 -8.76 -10.54 19.59
CA SER A 38 -9.04 -11.62 18.64
C SER A 38 -10.42 -12.24 18.84
N GLU A 39 -10.80 -13.22 18.01
CA GLU A 39 -12.03 -14.02 18.19
C GLU A 39 -13.27 -13.14 18.36
N LYS A 40 -13.60 -12.31 17.37
CA LYS A 40 -14.77 -11.39 17.40
C LYS A 40 -14.73 -10.34 18.51
N GLY A 41 -13.58 -10.08 19.12
CA GLY A 41 -13.38 -8.94 20.00
C GLY A 41 -13.70 -7.62 19.28
N ARG A 42 -14.31 -6.67 20.02
CA ARG A 42 -14.73 -5.37 19.49
C ARG A 42 -14.19 -4.25 20.36
N LEU A 43 -13.47 -3.31 19.73
CA LEU A 43 -12.99 -2.08 20.35
C LEU A 43 -13.55 -0.88 19.59
N LEU A 44 -14.46 -0.11 20.20
CA LEU A 44 -15.28 0.87 19.49
C LEU A 44 -15.26 2.24 20.17
N ALA A 45 -15.19 3.31 19.39
CA ALA A 45 -15.41 4.68 19.86
C ALA A 45 -16.31 5.48 18.92
N ASN A 46 -17.32 6.16 19.47
CA ASN A 46 -18.08 7.19 18.75
C ASN A 46 -17.31 8.51 18.60
N GLY A 47 -16.30 8.73 19.44
CA GLY A 47 -15.31 9.81 19.31
C GLY A 47 -14.04 9.34 18.60
N ALA A 48 -12.91 9.85 19.06
CA ALA A 48 -11.59 9.38 18.65
C ALA A 48 -11.23 8.09 19.39
N LEU A 49 -10.57 7.15 18.71
CA LEU A 49 -9.98 5.96 19.32
C LEU A 49 -8.47 6.09 19.28
N GLN A 50 -7.83 6.12 20.44
CA GLN A 50 -6.38 6.13 20.61
C GLN A 50 -5.95 4.89 21.38
N LEU A 51 -5.08 4.08 20.79
CA LEU A 51 -4.49 2.91 21.45
C LEU A 51 -2.98 2.97 21.37
N THR A 52 -2.33 2.85 22.52
CA THR A 52 -0.89 2.61 22.63
C THR A 52 -0.67 1.21 23.20
N SER A 53 0.05 0.35 22.47
CA SER A 53 0.33 -1.02 22.91
C SER A 53 1.60 -1.63 22.31
N ASP A 54 2.32 -2.48 23.03
CA ASP A 54 3.45 -3.20 22.41
C ASP A 54 2.95 -4.17 21.33
N HIS A 55 1.77 -4.75 21.53
CA HIS A 55 1.13 -5.59 20.54
C HIS A 55 -0.39 -5.47 20.57
N LEU A 56 -0.99 -5.39 19.38
CA LEU A 56 -2.42 -5.58 19.19
C LEU A 56 -2.64 -6.85 18.34
N ASN A 57 -3.26 -7.86 18.94
CA ASN A 57 -3.81 -9.00 18.23
C ASN A 57 -5.27 -8.71 17.89
N ASN A 58 -5.57 -8.43 16.62
CA ASN A 58 -6.91 -8.21 16.08
C ASN A 58 -7.35 -9.33 15.13
N GLN A 59 -6.82 -10.55 15.30
CA GLN A 59 -7.20 -11.70 14.47
C GLN A 59 -8.71 -11.99 14.59
N ASN A 60 -9.44 -11.89 13.49
CA ASN A 60 -10.91 -12.00 13.45
C ASN A 60 -11.63 -11.00 14.40
N GLY A 61 -10.96 -9.92 14.79
CA GLY A 61 -11.49 -8.86 15.65
C GLY A 61 -11.89 -7.60 14.88
N SER A 62 -12.47 -6.63 15.58
CA SER A 62 -12.79 -5.31 15.02
C SER A 62 -12.33 -4.18 15.93
N VAL A 63 -11.66 -3.20 15.33
CA VAL A 63 -11.33 -1.90 15.93
C VAL A 63 -11.96 -0.81 15.08
N ALA A 64 -12.78 0.07 15.66
CA ALA A 64 -13.46 1.12 14.90
C ALA A 64 -13.62 2.44 15.66
N GLY A 65 -13.41 3.56 14.96
CA GLY A 65 -13.59 4.92 15.49
C GLY A 65 -14.28 5.85 14.50
N GLN A 66 -15.20 6.71 14.98
CA GLN A 66 -15.96 7.61 14.10
C GLN A 66 -15.24 8.93 13.81
N GLN A 67 -14.50 9.53 14.76
CA GLN A 67 -13.77 10.79 14.52
C GLN A 67 -12.33 10.58 14.06
N GLY A 68 -11.79 9.38 14.27
CA GLY A 68 -10.44 8.97 13.89
C GLY A 68 -9.99 7.76 14.69
N VAL A 69 -9.08 6.98 14.13
CA VAL A 69 -8.38 5.88 14.81
C VAL A 69 -6.89 6.16 14.76
N GLN A 70 -6.24 6.18 15.91
CA GLN A 70 -4.78 6.28 16.04
C GLN A 70 -4.26 5.10 16.85
N LEU A 71 -3.44 4.26 16.22
CA LEU A 71 -2.79 3.13 16.85
C LEU A 71 -1.27 3.34 16.87
N ASN A 72 -0.70 3.50 18.06
CA ASN A 72 0.74 3.56 18.28
C ASN A 72 1.19 2.19 18.84
N LEU A 73 1.80 1.37 18.00
CA LEU A 73 2.00 -0.06 18.29
C LEU A 73 3.47 -0.48 18.19
N GLY A 74 3.86 -1.49 18.98
CA GLY A 74 5.05 -2.28 18.67
C GLY A 74 4.82 -3.18 17.45
N GLN A 75 3.73 -3.93 17.46
CA GLN A 75 3.31 -4.84 16.40
C GLN A 75 1.78 -4.85 16.23
N LEU A 76 1.32 -5.14 15.02
CA LEU A 76 -0.10 -5.32 14.71
C LEU A 76 -0.32 -6.64 13.98
N THR A 77 -1.19 -7.50 14.52
CA THR A 77 -1.71 -8.69 13.84
C THR A 77 -3.18 -8.48 13.52
N ASN A 78 -3.48 -8.09 12.28
CA ASN A 78 -4.84 -7.86 11.77
C ASN A 78 -5.14 -8.87 10.66
N ILE A 79 -5.33 -10.13 11.03
CA ILE A 79 -5.45 -11.23 10.05
C ILE A 79 -6.81 -11.95 10.10
N GLY A 80 -7.06 -12.80 9.11
CA GLY A 80 -8.35 -13.49 8.96
C GLY A 80 -9.44 -12.48 8.62
N THR A 81 -10.51 -12.42 9.40
CA THR A 81 -11.54 -11.36 9.25
C THR A 81 -11.23 -10.12 10.10
N GLY A 82 -9.97 -9.92 10.51
CA GLY A 82 -9.54 -8.77 11.29
C GLY A 82 -9.80 -7.45 10.56
N SER A 83 -10.37 -6.49 11.26
CA SER A 83 -10.73 -5.18 10.69
C SER A 83 -10.32 -4.02 11.59
N VAL A 84 -9.63 -3.04 11.02
CA VAL A 84 -9.38 -1.73 11.63
C VAL A 84 -9.97 -0.66 10.73
N TYR A 85 -10.89 0.12 11.27
CA TYR A 85 -11.68 1.10 10.52
C TYR A 85 -11.69 2.47 11.18
N GLY A 86 -11.21 3.49 10.46
CA GLY A 86 -11.35 4.89 10.84
C GLY A 86 -12.29 5.61 9.89
N LYS A 87 -13.41 6.16 10.37
CA LYS A 87 -14.34 6.87 9.48
C LYS A 87 -13.74 8.16 8.90
N ASN A 88 -13.18 9.02 9.75
CA ASN A 88 -12.55 10.26 9.27
C ASN A 88 -11.07 10.10 8.94
N SER A 89 -10.35 9.30 9.73
CA SER A 89 -8.93 9.02 9.49
C SER A 89 -8.49 7.72 10.16
N LEU A 90 -7.50 7.07 9.57
CA LEU A 90 -6.79 5.93 10.13
C LEU A 90 -5.29 6.24 10.16
N ASN A 91 -4.75 6.40 11.37
CA ASN A 91 -3.33 6.66 11.61
C ASN A 91 -2.71 5.45 12.32
N LEU A 92 -1.73 4.82 11.69
CA LEU A 92 -1.04 3.64 12.18
C LEU A 92 0.44 3.96 12.31
N ALA A 93 0.95 3.98 13.54
CA ALA A 93 2.37 4.11 13.82
C ALA A 93 2.85 2.81 14.48
N VAL A 94 3.33 1.87 13.67
CA VAL A 94 3.82 0.57 14.13
C VAL A 94 5.34 0.57 14.07
N SER A 95 6.02 0.39 15.20
CA SER A 95 7.51 0.38 15.21
C SER A 95 8.11 -0.90 14.63
N GLY A 96 7.34 -1.99 14.63
CA GLY A 96 7.71 -3.30 14.07
C GLY A 96 6.83 -3.72 12.90
N ALA A 97 6.52 -5.02 12.84
CA ALA A 97 5.75 -5.61 11.75
C ALA A 97 4.25 -5.29 11.85
N LEU A 98 3.68 -4.94 10.71
CA LEU A 98 2.24 -4.90 10.48
C LEU A 98 1.86 -6.11 9.61
N ASN A 99 1.10 -7.05 10.17
CA ASN A 99 0.51 -8.16 9.42
C ASN A 99 -0.97 -7.90 9.18
N ASN A 100 -1.34 -7.68 7.93
CA ASN A 100 -2.71 -7.47 7.43
C ASN A 100 -3.14 -8.58 6.46
N ASP A 101 -2.55 -9.78 6.54
CA ASP A 101 -2.89 -10.88 5.65
C ASP A 101 -4.37 -11.29 5.82
N GLN A 102 -5.13 -11.27 4.72
CA GLN A 102 -6.60 -11.42 4.66
C GLN A 102 -7.41 -10.34 5.40
N GLY A 103 -6.75 -9.48 6.19
CA GLY A 103 -7.37 -8.45 6.99
C GLY A 103 -7.75 -7.20 6.20
N THR A 104 -8.43 -6.29 6.88
CA THR A 104 -8.83 -4.99 6.34
C THR A 104 -8.33 -3.85 7.21
N LEU A 105 -7.66 -2.89 6.58
CA LEU A 105 -7.37 -1.55 7.10
C LEU A 105 -8.09 -0.56 6.19
N ARG A 106 -9.07 0.17 6.74
CA ARG A 106 -9.91 1.06 5.93
C ARG A 106 -10.06 2.42 6.58
N SER A 107 -9.91 3.46 5.76
CA SER A 107 -10.33 4.81 6.09
C SER A 107 -11.37 5.32 5.11
N ASP A 108 -12.47 5.92 5.60
CA ASP A 108 -13.39 6.68 4.73
C ASP A 108 -12.94 8.16 4.59
N GLY A 109 -11.80 8.53 5.19
CA GLY A 109 -11.11 9.79 4.96
C GLY A 109 -9.64 9.52 4.64
N THR A 110 -8.70 10.04 5.43
CA THR A 110 -7.26 9.87 5.15
C THR A 110 -6.67 8.62 5.81
N LEU A 111 -5.63 8.04 5.20
CA LEU A 111 -4.84 6.96 5.78
C LEU A 111 -3.37 7.38 5.87
N ASP A 112 -2.78 7.31 7.06
CA ASP A 112 -1.33 7.43 7.27
C ASP A 112 -0.82 6.20 8.02
N MET A 113 0.03 5.41 7.35
CA MET A 113 0.61 4.19 7.89
C MET A 113 2.14 4.29 7.88
N ARG A 114 2.73 4.07 9.05
CA ARG A 114 4.16 3.83 9.24
C ARG A 114 4.38 2.46 9.89
N ALA A 115 5.26 1.65 9.32
CA ALA A 115 5.63 0.34 9.85
C ALA A 115 7.10 0.00 9.57
N ALA A 116 7.69 -0.96 10.30
CA ALA A 116 8.97 -1.53 9.86
C ALA A 116 8.80 -2.40 8.61
N SER A 117 7.70 -3.14 8.54
CA SER A 117 7.32 -3.96 7.37
C SER A 117 5.81 -4.12 7.30
N LEU A 118 5.30 -4.37 6.11
CA LEU A 118 3.89 -4.65 5.85
C LEU A 118 3.73 -5.98 5.12
N SER A 119 2.96 -6.90 5.69
CA SER A 119 2.38 -8.05 4.96
C SER A 119 0.90 -7.77 4.72
N ASN A 120 0.47 -7.87 3.46
CA ASN A 120 -0.90 -7.62 3.01
C ASN A 120 -1.34 -8.69 2.00
N ASN A 121 -0.97 -9.95 2.23
CA ASN A 121 -1.31 -11.04 1.32
C ASN A 121 -2.82 -11.27 1.33
N THR A 122 -3.46 -11.18 0.17
CA THR A 122 -4.93 -11.25 0.03
C THR A 122 -5.69 -10.29 0.97
N GLY A 123 -5.00 -9.28 1.49
CA GLY A 123 -5.52 -8.28 2.42
C GLY A 123 -5.89 -6.98 1.71
N SER A 124 -6.46 -6.05 2.46
CA SER A 124 -6.92 -4.77 1.94
C SER A 124 -6.46 -3.60 2.80
N VAL A 125 -5.80 -2.63 2.18
CA VAL A 125 -5.47 -1.32 2.74
C VAL A 125 -6.11 -0.25 1.86
N THR A 126 -7.12 0.48 2.36
CA THR A 126 -7.89 1.41 1.54
C THR A 126 -8.17 2.75 2.22
N SER A 127 -8.28 3.78 1.39
CA SER A 127 -8.57 5.16 1.79
C SER A 127 -9.52 5.80 0.77
N ALA A 128 -10.62 6.40 1.23
CA ALA A 128 -11.46 7.23 0.36
C ALA A 128 -10.90 8.66 0.15
N GLY A 129 -9.94 9.07 0.98
CA GLY A 129 -9.13 10.28 0.83
C GLY A 129 -7.71 9.95 0.40
N THR A 130 -6.76 10.81 0.76
CA THR A 130 -5.33 10.56 0.50
C THR A 130 -4.79 9.42 1.38
N ALA A 131 -3.87 8.64 0.82
CA ALA A 131 -3.17 7.58 1.52
C ALA A 131 -1.66 7.79 1.50
N SER A 132 -1.02 7.58 2.66
CA SER A 132 0.42 7.50 2.83
C SER A 132 0.76 6.17 3.49
N VAL A 133 1.59 5.37 2.83
CA VAL A 133 2.12 4.11 3.37
C VAL A 133 3.65 4.19 3.32
N SER A 134 4.29 4.20 4.49
CA SER A 134 5.73 4.32 4.62
C SER A 134 6.27 3.18 5.45
N THR A 135 7.15 2.38 4.86
CA THR A 135 7.84 1.31 5.58
C THR A 135 9.35 1.47 5.48
N SER A 136 10.07 1.16 6.55
CA SER A 136 11.54 1.14 6.51
C SER A 136 12.10 -0.14 5.87
N GLY A 137 11.27 -1.18 5.74
CA GLY A 137 11.60 -2.48 5.21
C GLY A 137 10.68 -2.89 4.05
N ALA A 138 10.35 -4.18 4.01
CA ALA A 138 9.58 -4.76 2.92
C ALA A 138 8.07 -4.49 3.02
N VAL A 139 7.45 -4.29 1.86
CA VAL A 139 5.99 -4.41 1.66
C VAL A 139 5.73 -5.64 0.79
N VAL A 140 4.87 -6.54 1.27
CA VAL A 140 4.40 -7.71 0.52
C VAL A 140 2.89 -7.56 0.33
N ASN A 141 2.44 -7.48 -0.91
CA ASN A 141 1.06 -7.24 -1.34
C ASN A 141 0.59 -8.30 -2.35
N ARG A 142 0.88 -9.59 -2.09
CA ARG A 142 0.55 -10.68 -3.02
C ARG A 142 -0.94 -10.98 -3.01
N GLY A 143 -1.59 -10.83 -4.16
CA GLY A 143 -3.06 -10.95 -4.28
C GLY A 143 -3.85 -9.97 -3.41
N GLY A 144 -3.18 -9.01 -2.78
CA GLY A 144 -3.76 -8.00 -1.91
C GLY A 144 -3.97 -6.69 -2.65
N GLN A 145 -4.54 -5.70 -1.94
CA GLN A 145 -4.77 -4.37 -2.49
C GLN A 145 -4.34 -3.24 -1.55
N ILE A 146 -3.71 -2.22 -2.12
CA ILE A 146 -3.39 -0.94 -1.48
C ILE A 146 -3.96 0.17 -2.37
N LEU A 147 -5.08 0.77 -1.96
CA LEU A 147 -5.87 1.66 -2.80
C LEU A 147 -6.16 3.01 -2.12
N SER A 148 -6.27 4.04 -2.94
CA SER A 148 -6.69 5.38 -2.54
C SER A 148 -7.63 5.96 -3.60
N ASP A 149 -8.77 6.51 -3.20
CA ASP A 149 -9.64 7.22 -4.14
C ASP A 149 -9.06 8.60 -4.51
N SER A 150 -8.07 9.09 -3.76
CA SER A 150 -7.26 10.28 -4.06
C SER A 150 -5.79 9.92 -4.34
N THR A 151 -4.84 10.77 -3.96
CA THR A 151 -3.40 10.50 -4.09
C THR A 151 -2.93 9.42 -3.12
N LEU A 152 -2.19 8.44 -3.63
CA LEU A 152 -1.45 7.44 -2.86
C LEU A 152 0.05 7.74 -2.94
N THR A 153 0.70 7.83 -1.78
CA THR A 153 2.16 7.80 -1.65
C THR A 153 2.59 6.52 -0.96
N LEU A 154 3.48 5.76 -1.57
CA LEU A 154 4.02 4.50 -1.04
C LEU A 154 5.55 4.54 -1.02
N THR A 155 6.14 4.36 0.15
CA THR A 155 7.60 4.26 0.34
C THR A 155 7.97 2.96 1.04
N SER A 156 8.97 2.24 0.52
CA SER A 156 9.46 0.98 1.10
C SER A 156 10.92 0.71 0.75
N ALA A 157 11.59 -0.21 1.44
CA ALA A 157 12.91 -0.69 1.03
C ALA A 157 12.81 -1.71 -0.11
N SER A 158 11.74 -2.49 -0.15
CA SER A 158 11.41 -3.41 -1.24
C SER A 158 9.91 -3.61 -1.33
N LEU A 159 9.40 -3.86 -2.53
CA LEU A 159 8.00 -4.05 -2.77
C LEU A 159 7.76 -5.31 -3.60
N ASP A 160 6.96 -6.22 -3.08
CA ASP A 160 6.40 -7.35 -3.81
C ASP A 160 4.90 -7.12 -4.00
N ASN A 161 4.48 -6.88 -5.23
CA ASN A 161 3.10 -6.71 -5.69
C ASN A 161 2.72 -7.81 -6.69
N SER A 162 3.36 -8.98 -6.60
CA SER A 162 3.13 -10.10 -7.50
C SER A 162 1.79 -10.81 -7.24
N GLN A 163 1.50 -11.85 -8.03
CA GLN A 163 0.34 -12.73 -7.82
C GLN A 163 -0.99 -11.97 -7.79
N SER A 164 -1.25 -11.17 -8.81
CA SER A 164 -2.44 -10.30 -8.92
C SER A 164 -2.56 -9.22 -7.83
N GLY A 165 -1.44 -8.84 -7.18
CA GLY A 165 -1.39 -7.68 -6.29
C GLY A 165 -1.79 -6.38 -6.99
N ARG A 166 -2.48 -5.49 -6.27
CA ARG A 166 -2.99 -4.22 -6.81
C ARG A 166 -2.59 -3.02 -5.96
N ILE A 167 -1.99 -2.03 -6.61
CA ILE A 167 -1.68 -0.72 -6.01
C ILE A 167 -2.25 0.36 -6.93
N ALA A 168 -3.13 1.21 -6.40
CA ALA A 168 -3.78 2.22 -7.23
C ALA A 168 -4.20 3.51 -6.51
N GLY A 169 -4.26 4.61 -7.26
CA GLY A 169 -4.94 5.84 -6.84
C GLY A 169 -5.13 6.89 -7.93
N ASN A 170 -5.81 7.99 -7.61
CA ASN A 170 -6.03 9.13 -8.53
C ASN A 170 -4.78 9.99 -8.78
N GLY A 171 -3.73 9.74 -8.02
CA GLY A 171 -2.36 10.13 -8.29
C GLY A 171 -1.49 9.15 -7.52
N LEU A 172 -0.33 8.79 -8.05
CA LEU A 172 0.49 7.77 -7.43
C LEU A 172 1.96 8.15 -7.45
N ALA A 173 2.54 8.25 -6.26
CA ALA A 173 3.98 8.37 -6.06
C ALA A 173 4.48 7.11 -5.33
N LEU A 174 5.27 6.30 -6.03
CA LEU A 174 5.91 5.10 -5.48
C LEU A 174 7.41 5.30 -5.43
N THR A 175 8.00 5.16 -4.24
CA THR A 175 9.45 5.07 -4.02
C THR A 175 9.80 3.74 -3.37
N THR A 176 10.65 2.93 -4.00
CA THR A 176 11.07 1.64 -3.42
C THR A 176 12.48 1.23 -3.87
N GLY A 177 13.04 0.19 -3.26
CA GLY A 177 14.22 -0.48 -3.80
C GLY A 177 13.82 -1.47 -4.89
N THR A 178 14.02 -2.77 -4.67
CA THR A 178 13.56 -3.79 -5.61
C THR A 178 12.04 -3.82 -5.67
N PHE A 179 11.48 -3.75 -6.87
CA PHE A 179 10.05 -3.81 -7.11
C PHE A 179 9.70 -5.03 -7.97
N ASP A 180 8.98 -5.97 -7.38
CA ASP A 180 8.44 -7.12 -8.08
C ASP A 180 6.93 -6.94 -8.35
N ASN A 181 6.56 -6.86 -9.62
CA ASN A 181 5.22 -6.64 -10.13
C ASN A 181 4.82 -7.71 -11.17
N HIS A 182 5.49 -8.87 -11.15
CA HIS A 182 5.21 -9.96 -12.07
C HIS A 182 3.94 -10.75 -11.70
N GLN A 183 3.54 -11.71 -12.53
CA GLN A 183 2.37 -12.56 -12.31
C GLN A 183 1.09 -11.75 -12.11
N ASP A 184 0.73 -10.96 -13.13
CA ASP A 184 -0.47 -10.13 -13.14
C ASP A 184 -0.53 -9.03 -12.05
N GLY A 185 0.62 -8.65 -11.50
CA GLY A 185 0.77 -7.52 -10.60
C GLY A 185 0.42 -6.19 -11.29
N ARG A 186 -0.24 -5.28 -10.56
CA ARG A 186 -0.75 -4.01 -11.11
C ARG A 186 -0.37 -2.81 -10.25
N LEU A 187 0.34 -1.88 -10.87
CA LEU A 187 0.58 -0.52 -10.39
C LEU A 187 -0.14 0.45 -11.34
N THR A 188 -1.24 1.06 -10.90
CA THR A 188 -2.08 1.86 -11.81
C THR A 188 -2.47 3.20 -11.21
N SER A 189 -2.43 4.29 -11.98
CA SER A 189 -3.01 5.58 -11.58
C SER A 189 -4.07 6.07 -12.55
N THR A 190 -5.16 6.64 -12.04
CA THR A 190 -6.14 7.39 -12.85
C THR A 190 -5.77 8.87 -13.03
N GLY A 191 -4.71 9.34 -12.37
CA GLY A 191 -4.04 10.59 -12.68
C GLY A 191 -2.60 10.32 -13.10
N ALA A 192 -1.66 11.15 -12.65
CA ALA A 192 -0.23 10.97 -12.95
C ALA A 192 0.41 9.89 -12.06
N LEU A 193 1.36 9.16 -12.65
CA LEU A 193 2.17 8.15 -11.97
C LEU A 193 3.64 8.58 -11.93
N GLN A 194 4.21 8.62 -10.73
CA GLN A 194 5.63 8.78 -10.46
C GLN A 194 6.17 7.49 -9.82
N LEU A 195 7.15 6.88 -10.47
CA LEU A 195 7.81 5.66 -10.00
C LEU A 195 9.30 5.94 -9.81
N ASN A 196 9.81 5.77 -8.60
CA ASN A 196 11.23 5.73 -8.29
C ASN A 196 11.55 4.35 -7.70
N ALA A 197 12.34 3.56 -8.39
CA ALA A 197 12.65 2.20 -7.96
C ALA A 197 14.11 1.80 -8.23
N GLY A 198 14.57 0.76 -7.57
CA GLY A 198 15.78 0.02 -7.94
C GLY A 198 15.54 -0.81 -9.20
N LEU A 199 15.65 -2.13 -9.07
CA LEU A 199 15.31 -3.07 -10.15
C LEU A 199 13.81 -3.30 -10.16
N VAL A 200 13.19 -3.21 -11.34
CA VAL A 200 11.77 -3.46 -11.53
C VAL A 200 11.57 -4.72 -12.37
N ASN A 201 10.89 -5.71 -11.78
CA ASN A 201 10.37 -6.87 -12.50
C ASN A 201 8.89 -6.67 -12.81
N ASN A 202 8.53 -6.45 -14.06
CA ASN A 202 7.16 -6.31 -14.54
C ASN A 202 6.84 -7.41 -15.56
N SER A 203 7.45 -8.58 -15.43
CA SER A 203 7.25 -9.70 -16.34
C SER A 203 5.89 -10.38 -16.15
N ASP A 204 5.59 -11.37 -16.99
CA ASP A 204 4.51 -12.35 -16.76
C ASP A 204 3.16 -11.66 -16.50
N ALA A 205 2.70 -10.90 -17.50
CA ALA A 205 1.48 -10.09 -17.46
C ALA A 205 1.47 -8.94 -16.42
N GLY A 206 2.63 -8.51 -15.90
CA GLY A 206 2.75 -7.31 -15.07
C GLY A 206 2.25 -6.04 -15.77
N ARG A 207 1.65 -5.11 -15.02
CA ARG A 207 1.15 -3.82 -15.53
C ARG A 207 1.63 -2.65 -14.67
N ILE A 208 2.25 -1.68 -15.32
CA ILE A 208 2.54 -0.35 -14.77
C ILE A 208 1.87 0.68 -15.67
N ALA A 209 0.83 1.36 -15.18
CA ALA A 209 -0.01 2.19 -16.04
C ALA A 209 -0.42 3.53 -15.41
N SER A 210 -0.57 4.55 -16.27
CA SER A 210 -1.08 5.87 -15.91
C SER A 210 -2.17 6.31 -16.89
N ALA A 211 -3.26 6.89 -16.38
CA ALA A 211 -4.26 7.55 -17.23
C ALA A 211 -3.85 8.98 -17.62
N MET A 212 -2.72 9.48 -17.11
CA MET A 212 -2.08 10.72 -17.54
C MET A 212 -0.60 10.45 -17.86
N ALA A 213 0.30 11.37 -17.47
CA ALA A 213 1.73 11.17 -17.61
C ALA A 213 2.24 10.06 -16.67
N LEU A 214 3.25 9.34 -17.15
CA LEU A 214 4.00 8.36 -16.37
C LEU A 214 5.48 8.79 -16.38
N THR A 215 6.05 9.03 -15.20
CA THR A 215 7.49 9.24 -15.03
C THR A 215 8.07 8.14 -14.18
N ALA A 216 9.10 7.46 -14.69
CA ALA A 216 9.81 6.40 -14.00
C ALA A 216 11.32 6.68 -13.98
N VAL A 217 11.92 6.55 -12.81
CA VAL A 217 13.37 6.52 -12.61
C VAL A 217 13.69 5.18 -11.97
N VAL A 218 14.38 4.32 -12.71
CA VAL A 218 14.71 2.95 -12.27
C VAL A 218 16.17 2.64 -12.57
N THR A 219 16.71 1.57 -11.99
CA THR A 219 18.08 1.08 -12.27
C THR A 219 18.11 -0.11 -13.23
N GLY A 220 16.94 -0.65 -13.56
CA GLY A 220 16.75 -1.73 -14.51
C GLY A 220 15.27 -2.07 -14.62
N LEU A 221 14.83 -2.45 -15.83
CA LEU A 221 13.43 -2.77 -16.10
C LEU A 221 13.32 -4.06 -16.91
N ASN A 222 12.63 -5.06 -16.33
CA ASN A 222 12.22 -6.27 -17.02
C ASN A 222 10.72 -6.22 -17.35
N GLN A 223 10.36 -6.36 -18.63
CA GLN A 223 9.00 -6.39 -19.18
C GLN A 223 8.75 -7.68 -19.97
N THR A 224 9.46 -8.78 -19.67
CA THR A 224 9.33 -10.04 -20.42
C THR A 224 7.95 -10.67 -20.29
N ASN A 225 7.54 -11.50 -21.26
CA ASN A 225 6.33 -12.33 -21.17
C ASN A 225 5.04 -11.50 -20.92
N ASP A 226 4.68 -10.62 -21.85
CA ASP A 226 3.52 -9.73 -21.75
C ASP A 226 3.61 -8.71 -20.59
N GLY A 227 4.82 -8.30 -20.20
CA GLY A 227 4.98 -7.13 -19.34
C GLY A 227 4.57 -5.86 -20.08
N ARG A 228 3.80 -4.96 -19.42
CA ARG A 228 3.38 -3.69 -20.05
C ARG A 228 3.61 -2.48 -19.15
N LEU A 229 4.18 -1.43 -19.74
CA LEU A 229 4.32 -0.10 -19.16
C LEU A 229 3.73 0.94 -20.12
N TYR A 230 2.72 1.70 -19.69
CA TYR A 230 2.10 2.70 -20.57
C TYR A 230 1.49 3.88 -19.83
N GLY A 231 1.45 5.03 -20.50
CA GLY A 231 0.69 6.21 -20.09
C GLY A 231 -0.41 6.51 -21.08
N ASN A 232 -1.41 7.30 -20.69
CA ASN A 232 -2.39 7.90 -21.60
C ASN A 232 -2.06 9.39 -21.89
N GLY A 233 -0.82 9.78 -21.60
CA GLY A 233 -0.18 11.04 -21.98
C GLY A 233 1.28 10.76 -22.32
N ASP A 234 2.20 11.56 -21.77
CA ASP A 234 3.64 11.33 -21.94
C ASP A 234 4.15 10.19 -21.05
N VAL A 235 5.18 9.50 -21.53
CA VAL A 235 5.94 8.51 -20.76
C VAL A 235 7.41 8.92 -20.77
N SER A 236 7.98 9.11 -19.59
CA SER A 236 9.42 9.39 -19.41
C SER A 236 10.02 8.31 -18.53
N LEU A 237 10.97 7.56 -19.06
CA LEU A 237 11.62 6.45 -18.39
C LEU A 237 13.14 6.68 -18.39
N ASP A 238 13.70 6.84 -17.20
CA ASP A 238 15.12 6.99 -16.94
C ASP A 238 15.66 5.69 -16.33
N LEU A 239 16.62 5.05 -17.00
CA LEU A 239 17.17 3.76 -16.56
C LEU A 239 18.41 3.92 -15.68
N SER A 240 18.88 5.14 -15.38
CA SER A 240 20.04 5.37 -14.51
C SER A 240 21.30 4.59 -14.96
N ASN A 241 21.53 4.50 -16.26
CA ASN A 241 22.54 3.66 -16.95
C ASN A 241 22.29 2.14 -16.82
N GLY A 242 21.04 1.76 -16.61
CA GLY A 242 20.58 0.39 -16.43
C GLY A 242 20.16 -0.33 -17.71
N LEU A 243 19.84 -1.61 -17.55
CA LEU A 243 19.35 -2.50 -18.60
C LEU A 243 17.82 -2.36 -18.74
N LEU A 244 17.37 -2.18 -19.98
CA LEU A 244 15.98 -2.34 -20.38
C LEU A 244 15.80 -3.67 -21.14
N THR A 245 14.99 -4.58 -20.59
CA THR A 245 14.57 -5.82 -21.25
C THR A 245 13.07 -5.81 -21.51
N ASN A 246 12.67 -5.64 -22.76
CA ASN A 246 11.28 -5.60 -23.23
C ASN A 246 10.96 -6.76 -24.17
N GLN A 247 11.36 -7.99 -23.82
CA GLN A 247 11.18 -9.14 -24.71
C GLN A 247 9.75 -9.68 -24.68
N GLY A 248 9.00 -9.54 -25.76
CA GLY A 248 7.56 -9.85 -25.74
C GLY A 248 6.75 -8.92 -24.83
N GLY A 249 7.31 -7.74 -24.51
CA GLY A 249 6.68 -6.71 -23.68
C GLY A 249 6.19 -5.52 -24.51
N LEU A 250 5.55 -4.58 -23.83
CA LEU A 250 5.04 -3.33 -24.41
C LEU A 250 5.46 -2.12 -23.57
N ILE A 251 6.03 -1.12 -24.25
CA ILE A 251 6.19 0.24 -23.74
C ILE A 251 5.48 1.18 -24.71
N ASN A 252 4.45 1.88 -24.25
CA ASN A 252 3.64 2.72 -25.14
C ASN A 252 3.26 4.07 -24.51
N ALA A 253 3.26 5.11 -25.34
CA ALA A 253 2.72 6.42 -25.00
C ALA A 253 1.98 7.03 -26.20
N PRO A 254 0.71 7.46 -26.09
CA PRO A 254 0.11 8.29 -27.12
C PRO A 254 0.77 9.69 -27.17
N GLY A 255 1.27 10.18 -26.04
CA GLY A 255 2.11 11.37 -25.95
C GLY A 255 3.56 11.12 -26.34
N GLN A 256 4.46 12.00 -25.91
CA GLN A 256 5.90 11.80 -26.08
C GLN A 256 6.37 10.58 -25.28
N LEU A 257 7.19 9.74 -25.91
CA LEU A 257 7.94 8.70 -25.20
C LEU A 257 9.42 9.09 -25.15
N LEU A 258 9.93 9.27 -23.93
CA LEU A 258 11.32 9.62 -23.66
C LEU A 258 11.99 8.50 -22.87
N LEU A 259 13.04 7.91 -23.43
CA LEU A 259 13.91 6.97 -22.74
C LEU A 259 15.29 7.58 -22.52
N LYS A 260 15.78 7.55 -21.29
CA LYS A 260 17.03 8.21 -20.87
C LYS A 260 18.00 7.24 -20.19
N ASN A 261 19.29 7.53 -20.34
CA ASN A 261 20.37 6.92 -19.56
C ASN A 261 20.30 5.39 -19.59
N LEU A 262 20.37 4.82 -20.79
CA LEU A 262 20.32 3.38 -21.01
C LEU A 262 21.73 2.83 -21.22
N SER A 263 22.07 1.70 -20.58
CA SER A 263 23.28 0.96 -20.95
C SER A 263 23.00 -0.08 -22.04
N VAL A 264 21.85 -0.76 -21.97
CA VAL A 264 21.43 -1.78 -22.93
C VAL A 264 19.92 -1.71 -23.14
N VAL A 265 19.50 -1.89 -24.39
CA VAL A 265 18.09 -2.05 -24.79
C VAL A 265 17.93 -3.40 -25.47
N ASN A 266 17.10 -4.27 -24.91
CA ASN A 266 16.74 -5.55 -25.49
C ASN A 266 15.23 -5.58 -25.77
N ASN A 267 14.84 -5.38 -27.03
CA ASN A 267 13.44 -5.31 -27.46
C ASN A 267 13.05 -6.48 -28.39
N GLN A 268 13.59 -7.68 -28.15
CA GLN A 268 13.31 -8.82 -29.01
C GLN A 268 11.83 -9.23 -28.93
N SER A 269 11.12 -9.20 -30.06
CA SER A 269 9.68 -9.51 -30.14
C SER A 269 8.79 -8.62 -29.24
N GLY A 270 9.31 -7.48 -28.76
CA GLY A 270 8.57 -6.50 -27.99
C GLY A 270 8.23 -5.24 -28.80
N GLU A 271 7.39 -4.39 -28.22
CA GLU A 271 7.00 -3.12 -28.81
C GLU A 271 7.42 -1.96 -27.90
N ILE A 272 8.06 -0.96 -28.50
CA ILE A 272 8.32 0.35 -27.90
C ILE A 272 7.78 1.38 -28.90
N SER A 273 6.70 2.08 -28.57
CA SER A 273 5.97 2.90 -29.54
C SER A 273 5.42 4.20 -28.95
N SER A 274 5.32 5.22 -29.81
CA SER A 274 4.62 6.48 -29.52
C SER A 274 3.91 7.03 -30.75
N ALA A 275 2.78 7.71 -30.54
CA ALA A 275 2.03 8.37 -31.62
C ALA A 275 2.57 9.78 -31.96
N ASN A 276 3.18 10.49 -31.01
CA ASN A 276 3.70 11.86 -31.21
C ASN A 276 5.21 11.89 -31.53
N GLY A 277 5.98 10.93 -31.03
CA GLY A 277 7.43 10.88 -31.24
C GLY A 277 8.19 10.24 -30.08
N PHE A 278 9.35 9.68 -30.40
CA PHE A 278 10.17 8.91 -29.48
C PHE A 278 11.62 9.43 -29.48
N THR A 279 12.20 9.59 -28.28
CA THR A 279 13.61 9.95 -28.10
C THR A 279 14.33 8.92 -27.25
N LEU A 280 15.51 8.52 -27.70
CA LEU A 280 16.49 7.73 -26.96
C LEU A 280 17.69 8.63 -26.65
N ALA A 281 17.93 8.95 -25.37
CA ALA A 281 18.94 9.92 -24.93
C ALA A 281 19.89 9.37 -23.85
#